data_AF-A0A7V1QA63-F1
#
_entry.id   AF-A0A7V1QA63-F1
#
_cell.length_a   1.000
_cell.length_b   1.000
_cell.length_c   1.000
_cell.angle_alpha   90.00
_cell.angle_beta   90.00
_cell.angle_gamma   90.00
#
_symmetry.space_group_name_H-M   'P 1'
#
loop_
_entity.id
_entity.type
_entity.pdbx_description
1 polymer ?
#
loop_
_entity_poly.entity_id
_entity_poly.type
_entity_poly.pdbx_seq_one_letter_code
_entity_poly.pdbx_strand_id
1 'polypeptide(L)'
;MIAFVLSGFVLALLAPWLHRVGRRATAWILALLPLIQFVSFARLIRPIARGEVFAFSSPWVPGLKINVSFYLDGLSLIFALLISGIGTLVVIYAGGYLAGHHHLGRFYAYLFLFMASMLGVVLADNVIALFVFWELTSLSSYLLIGFDHEREVARRAALQALLVTGVGGLALLAGLLLLGQVGGSLEFSTLLSQGEVVRSHPLYMPILLLVLLGAFTKSAQFPFHFWLPSAMEAPTPVSAYLHSATMVKAGVYLLARLGPVLGGSDAWHYLVTLAGAVTMLVGAALALFQTDLKRLLAYSTVSALGILTLLIGLDTTLSIQAAMVFLLAHAFYKGALFLVAGAVDHETGTRDVTRLGGLRHVM
;
A
#
# COMPACT_ATOMS: atom_id res chain seq x y z
N MET A 1 15.56 -7.17 9.50
CA MET A 1 14.73 -6.53 8.44
C MET A 1 14.80 -7.30 7.13
N ILE A 2 15.98 -7.48 6.52
CA ILE A 2 16.14 -8.24 5.27
C ILE A 2 15.51 -9.64 5.31
N ALA A 3 15.69 -10.39 6.41
CA ALA A 3 15.09 -11.70 6.58
C ALA A 3 13.55 -11.68 6.58
N PHE A 4 12.91 -10.63 7.11
CA PHE A 4 11.45 -10.50 7.07
C PHE A 4 10.95 -10.29 5.64
N VAL A 5 11.64 -9.48 4.85
CA VAL A 5 11.30 -9.25 3.44
C VAL A 5 11.54 -10.53 2.62
N LEU A 6 12.73 -11.13 2.73
CA LEU A 6 13.10 -12.33 1.98
C LEU A 6 12.24 -13.55 2.32
N SER A 7 11.88 -13.74 3.59
CA SER A 7 11.00 -14.85 3.99
C SER A 7 9.64 -14.79 3.29
N GLY A 8 9.10 -13.60 3.03
CA GLY A 8 7.86 -13.44 2.26
C GLY A 8 8.02 -13.86 0.80
N PHE A 9 9.14 -13.52 0.14
CA PHE A 9 9.42 -13.98 -1.23
C PHE A 9 9.66 -15.49 -1.31
N VAL A 10 10.38 -16.06 -0.35
CA VAL A 10 10.56 -17.52 -0.26
C VAL A 10 9.20 -18.21 -0.08
N LEU A 11 8.34 -17.69 0.81
CA LEU A 11 7.02 -18.26 1.01
C LEU A 11 6.13 -18.11 -0.22
N ALA A 12 6.24 -17.01 -0.97
CA ALA A 12 5.54 -16.83 -2.24
C ALA A 12 5.86 -17.95 -3.24
N LEU A 13 7.13 -18.37 -3.35
CA LEU A 13 7.55 -19.47 -4.22
C LEU A 13 7.05 -20.83 -3.71
N LEU A 14 7.04 -21.03 -2.38
CA LEU A 14 6.65 -22.30 -1.76
C LEU A 14 5.13 -22.47 -1.62
N ALA A 15 4.35 -21.38 -1.62
CA ALA A 15 2.92 -21.40 -1.35
C ALA A 15 2.11 -22.35 -2.26
N PRO A 16 2.36 -22.43 -3.59
CA PRO A 16 1.65 -23.39 -4.45
C PRO A 16 1.94 -24.85 -4.06
N TRP A 17 3.17 -25.15 -3.65
CA TRP A 17 3.56 -26.49 -3.21
C TRP A 17 2.97 -26.82 -1.84
N LEU A 18 3.07 -25.90 -0.87
CA LEU A 18 2.47 -26.04 0.46
C LEU A 18 0.96 -26.21 0.40
N HIS A 19 0.29 -25.61 -0.58
CA HIS A 19 -1.14 -25.81 -0.78
C HIS A 19 -1.49 -27.23 -1.22
N ARG A 20 -0.70 -27.83 -2.12
CA ARG A 20 -0.90 -29.22 -2.58
C ARG A 20 -0.79 -30.22 -1.42
N VAL A 21 0.12 -29.96 -0.47
CA VAL A 21 0.38 -30.84 0.67
C VAL A 21 -0.59 -30.58 1.83
N GLY A 22 -0.78 -29.31 2.22
CA GLY A 22 -1.53 -28.91 3.42
C GLY A 22 -3.05 -28.88 3.26
N ARG A 23 -3.58 -28.89 2.02
CA ARG A 23 -5.02 -28.87 1.69
C ARG A 23 -5.79 -27.80 2.49
N ARG A 24 -6.62 -28.22 3.47
CA ARG A 24 -7.49 -27.34 4.27
C ARG A 24 -6.71 -26.54 5.34
N ALA A 25 -5.57 -27.02 5.81
CA ALA A 25 -4.76 -26.34 6.83
C ALA A 25 -3.81 -25.28 6.25
N THR A 26 -3.68 -25.21 4.92
CA THR A 26 -2.72 -24.33 4.24
C THR A 26 -2.86 -22.86 4.65
N ALA A 27 -4.08 -22.33 4.75
CA ALA A 27 -4.30 -20.93 5.10
C ALA A 27 -3.70 -20.60 6.49
N TRP A 28 -3.95 -21.46 7.47
CA TRP A 28 -3.42 -21.31 8.83
C TRP A 28 -1.91 -21.43 8.89
N ILE A 29 -1.33 -22.40 8.17
CA ILE A 29 0.13 -22.59 8.10
C ILE A 29 0.80 -21.36 7.46
N LEU A 30 0.26 -20.89 6.34
CA LEU A 30 0.80 -19.72 5.64
C LEU A 30 0.66 -18.43 6.47
N ALA A 31 -0.42 -18.30 7.25
CA ALA A 31 -0.65 -17.16 8.13
C ALA A 31 0.36 -17.07 9.30
N LEU A 32 1.09 -18.14 9.62
CA LEU A 32 2.11 -18.11 10.68
C LEU A 32 3.23 -17.12 10.36
N LEU A 33 3.68 -17.02 9.11
CA LEU A 33 4.76 -16.09 8.75
C LEU A 33 4.40 -14.63 9.04
N PRO A 34 3.31 -14.05 8.50
CA PRO A 34 2.94 -12.67 8.79
C PRO A 34 2.59 -12.47 10.26
N LEU A 35 2.08 -13.48 10.97
CA LEU A 35 1.86 -13.40 12.41
C LEU A 35 3.18 -13.28 13.19
N ILE A 36 4.18 -14.09 12.85
CA ILE A 36 5.52 -14.02 13.47
C ILE A 36 6.17 -12.65 13.18
N GLN A 37 6.02 -12.14 11.95
CA GLN A 37 6.48 -10.80 11.58
C GLN A 37 5.77 -9.73 12.41
N PHE A 38 4.44 -9.80 12.53
CA PHE A 38 3.65 -8.88 13.34
C PHE A 38 4.10 -8.87 14.80
N VAL A 39 4.22 -10.04 15.43
CA VAL A 39 4.67 -10.15 16.83
C VAL A 39 6.10 -9.62 16.98
N SER A 40 6.97 -9.86 16.01
CA SER A 40 8.34 -9.37 16.02
C SER A 40 8.40 -7.85 15.92
N PHE A 41 7.64 -7.23 15.02
CA PHE A 41 7.53 -5.77 14.93
C PHE A 41 6.85 -5.17 16.17
N ALA A 42 5.83 -5.83 16.73
CA ALA A 42 5.13 -5.35 17.92
C ALA A 42 6.06 -5.26 19.15
N ARG A 43 7.05 -6.17 19.25
CA ARG A 43 8.08 -6.10 20.29
C ARG A 43 8.97 -4.85 20.18
N LEU A 44 9.06 -4.24 19.01
CA LEU A 44 9.86 -3.04 18.76
C LEU A 44 9.10 -1.73 19.06
N ILE A 45 7.80 -1.78 19.41
CA ILE A 45 7.01 -0.59 19.76
C ILE A 45 7.66 0.20 20.90
N ARG A 46 8.06 -0.46 22.00
CA ARG A 46 8.65 0.23 23.15
C ARG A 46 10.02 0.84 22.84
N PRO A 47 10.99 0.13 22.25
CA PRO A 47 12.25 0.73 21.78
C PRO A 47 12.02 1.95 20.88
N ILE A 48 11.19 1.83 19.84
CA ILE A 48 10.97 2.90 18.87
C ILE A 48 10.24 4.10 19.50
N ALA A 49 9.32 3.87 20.42
CA ALA A 49 8.67 4.94 21.18
C ALA A 49 9.65 5.72 22.08
N ARG A 50 10.79 5.14 22.45
CA ARG A 50 11.88 5.83 23.16
C ARG A 50 12.86 6.56 22.21
N GLY A 51 12.59 6.55 20.91
CA GLY A 51 13.44 7.18 19.89
C GLY A 51 14.54 6.29 19.34
N GLU A 52 14.56 4.99 19.68
CA GLU A 52 15.48 4.05 19.05
C GLU A 52 15.11 3.84 17.57
N VAL A 53 16.13 3.76 16.72
CA VAL A 53 15.99 3.50 15.28
C VAL A 53 16.83 2.30 14.93
N PHE A 54 16.27 1.39 14.12
CA PHE A 54 16.99 0.21 13.67
C PHE A 54 17.35 0.37 12.20
N ALA A 55 18.64 0.45 11.90
CA ALA A 55 19.16 0.52 10.54
C ALA A 55 19.99 -0.73 10.22
N PHE A 56 19.95 -1.16 8.97
CA PHE A 56 20.79 -2.21 8.42
C PHE A 56 21.22 -1.79 7.02
N SER A 57 22.49 -1.97 6.66
CA SER A 57 22.96 -1.72 5.31
C SER A 57 23.92 -2.82 4.89
N SER A 58 23.77 -3.29 3.64
CA SER A 58 24.67 -4.24 3.02
C SER A 58 24.96 -3.80 1.59
N PRO A 59 26.23 -3.78 1.14
CA PRO A 59 26.57 -3.40 -0.23
C PRO A 59 25.94 -4.34 -1.25
N TRP A 60 25.31 -3.79 -2.29
CA TRP A 60 24.71 -4.58 -3.37
C TRP A 60 25.42 -4.38 -4.70
N VAL A 61 25.56 -3.12 -5.15
CA VAL A 61 26.35 -2.75 -6.32
C VAL A 61 27.32 -1.64 -5.92
N PRO A 62 28.49 -1.98 -5.34
CA PRO A 62 29.43 -1.00 -4.78
C PRO A 62 29.90 0.05 -5.78
N GLY A 63 30.08 -0.33 -7.06
CA GLY A 63 30.51 0.58 -8.12
C GLY A 63 29.52 1.72 -8.41
N LEU A 64 28.24 1.54 -8.06
CA LEU A 64 27.20 2.56 -8.18
C LEU A 64 26.80 3.15 -6.82
N LYS A 65 27.51 2.80 -5.75
CA LYS A 65 27.15 3.13 -4.35
C LYS A 65 25.71 2.71 -3.97
N ILE A 66 25.22 1.61 -4.56
CA ILE A 66 23.88 1.08 -4.26
C ILE A 66 24.01 0.03 -3.17
N ASN A 67 23.29 0.26 -2.06
CA ASN A 67 23.20 -0.68 -0.95
C ASN A 67 21.78 -1.23 -0.84
N VAL A 68 21.65 -2.44 -0.32
CA VAL A 68 20.38 -2.93 0.23
C VAL A 68 20.34 -2.50 1.69
N SER A 69 19.74 -1.32 1.89
CA SER A 69 19.61 -0.68 3.19
C SER A 69 18.16 -0.70 3.66
N PHE A 70 17.97 -0.96 4.95
CA PHE A 70 16.68 -0.93 5.62
C PHE A 70 16.72 -0.01 6.83
N TYR A 71 15.64 0.75 7.02
CA TYR A 71 15.49 1.74 8.08
C TYR A 71 14.11 1.59 8.74
N LEU A 72 14.12 1.27 10.04
CA LEU A 72 12.93 1.06 10.84
C LEU A 72 12.81 2.13 11.94
N ASP A 73 11.81 2.98 11.78
CA ASP A 73 11.43 4.06 12.69
C ASP A 73 9.92 3.98 13.02
N GLY A 74 9.38 5.02 13.66
CA GLY A 74 7.96 5.05 14.04
C GLY A 74 7.01 4.91 12.85
N LEU A 75 7.29 5.61 11.75
CA LEU A 75 6.44 5.57 10.55
C LEU A 75 6.48 4.19 9.89
N SER A 76 7.67 3.64 9.64
CA SER A 76 7.77 2.32 9.00
C SER A 76 7.28 1.19 9.91
N LEU A 77 7.39 1.34 11.25
CA LEU A 77 6.82 0.38 12.20
C LEU A 77 5.29 0.32 12.10
N ILE A 78 4.60 1.47 12.07
CA ILE A 78 3.14 1.53 11.92
C ILE A 78 2.71 0.74 10.67
N PHE A 79 3.37 1.01 9.55
CA PHE A 79 3.07 0.33 8.29
C PHE A 79 3.43 -1.16 8.32
N ALA A 80 4.57 -1.53 8.88
CA ALA A 80 4.98 -2.93 9.01
C ALA A 80 3.97 -3.74 9.83
N LEU A 81 3.44 -3.15 10.92
CA LEU A 81 2.38 -3.75 11.74
C LEU A 81 1.06 -3.89 10.96
N LEU A 82 0.66 -2.88 10.19
CA LEU A 82 -0.55 -2.96 9.36
C LEU A 82 -0.41 -4.04 8.27
N ILE A 83 0.71 -4.06 7.55
CA ILE A 83 0.98 -4.99 6.46
C ILE A 83 0.97 -6.44 6.99
N SER A 84 1.66 -6.71 8.09
CA SER A 84 1.76 -8.06 8.68
C SER A 84 0.49 -8.48 9.42
N GLY A 85 -0.12 -7.58 10.22
CA GLY A 85 -1.33 -7.87 10.99
C GLY A 85 -2.55 -8.11 10.10
N ILE A 86 -2.89 -7.15 9.23
CA ILE A 86 -4.02 -7.32 8.29
C ILE A 86 -3.71 -8.41 7.27
N GLY A 87 -2.43 -8.57 6.89
CA GLY A 87 -1.99 -9.68 6.03
C GLY A 87 -2.31 -11.05 6.61
N THR A 88 -2.08 -11.24 7.90
CA THR A 88 -2.43 -12.49 8.62
C THR A 88 -3.93 -12.78 8.51
N LEU A 89 -4.78 -11.79 8.81
CA LEU A 89 -6.23 -11.94 8.77
C LEU A 89 -6.73 -12.23 7.35
N VAL A 90 -6.18 -11.55 6.35
CA VAL A 90 -6.54 -11.75 4.94
C VAL A 90 -6.14 -13.14 4.44
N VAL A 91 -4.96 -13.65 4.84
CA VAL A 91 -4.53 -15.01 4.46
C VAL A 91 -5.51 -16.05 5.00
N ILE A 92 -5.94 -15.92 6.26
CA ILE A 92 -6.92 -16.81 6.89
C ILE A 92 -8.26 -16.72 6.16
N TYR A 93 -8.77 -15.50 5.95
CA TYR A 93 -10.05 -15.28 5.28
C TYR A 93 -10.06 -15.80 3.84
N ALA A 94 -8.97 -15.60 3.08
CA ALA A 94 -8.84 -16.08 1.71
C ALA A 94 -8.95 -17.61 1.62
N GLY A 95 -8.51 -18.34 2.65
CA GLY A 95 -8.63 -19.80 2.71
C GLY A 95 -10.07 -20.30 2.74
N GLY A 96 -10.96 -19.58 3.43
CA GLY A 96 -12.39 -19.85 3.42
C GLY A 96 -13.05 -19.36 2.14
N TYR A 97 -12.79 -18.10 1.77
CA TYR A 97 -13.42 -17.44 0.62
C TYR A 97 -13.15 -18.14 -0.73
N LEU A 98 -11.93 -18.66 -0.92
CA LEU A 98 -11.52 -19.38 -2.14
C LEU A 98 -11.44 -20.90 -1.93
N ALA A 99 -12.14 -21.45 -0.93
CA ALA A 99 -12.13 -22.88 -0.67
C ALA A 99 -12.57 -23.67 -1.93
N GLY A 100 -11.76 -24.64 -2.36
CA GLY A 100 -12.02 -25.44 -3.55
C GLY A 100 -11.61 -24.78 -4.89
N HIS A 101 -11.16 -23.52 -4.89
CA HIS A 101 -10.70 -22.88 -6.12
C HIS A 101 -9.38 -23.50 -6.61
N HIS A 102 -9.36 -23.96 -7.86
CA HIS A 102 -8.24 -24.67 -8.50
C HIS A 102 -6.91 -23.90 -8.52
N HIS A 103 -6.93 -22.58 -8.28
CA HIS A 103 -5.79 -21.68 -8.30
C HIS A 103 -5.47 -21.05 -6.94
N LEU A 104 -6.01 -21.56 -5.83
CA LEU A 104 -5.76 -21.02 -4.50
C LEU A 104 -4.26 -20.99 -4.11
N GLY A 105 -3.48 -22.00 -4.50
CA GLY A 105 -2.03 -21.98 -4.28
C GLY A 105 -1.32 -20.83 -5.03
N ARG A 106 -1.76 -20.52 -6.26
CA ARG A 106 -1.27 -19.40 -7.07
C ARG A 106 -1.68 -18.06 -6.47
N PHE A 107 -2.90 -17.97 -5.94
CA PHE A 107 -3.37 -16.80 -5.21
C PHE A 107 -2.45 -16.45 -4.03
N TYR A 108 -2.11 -17.44 -3.20
CA TYR A 108 -1.19 -17.21 -2.08
C TYR A 108 0.20 -16.78 -2.53
N ALA A 109 0.72 -17.35 -3.62
CA ALA A 109 2.00 -16.91 -4.18
C ALA A 109 1.98 -15.40 -4.51
N TYR A 110 0.95 -14.93 -5.19
CA TYR A 110 0.79 -13.52 -5.52
C TYR A 110 0.60 -12.64 -4.29
N LEU A 111 -0.17 -13.11 -3.30
CA LEU A 111 -0.43 -12.37 -2.06
C LEU A 111 0.85 -12.20 -1.23
N PHE A 112 1.67 -13.24 -1.10
CA PHE A 112 2.95 -13.14 -0.38
C PHE A 112 4.00 -12.36 -1.15
N LEU A 113 4.02 -12.45 -2.48
CA LEU A 113 4.86 -11.59 -3.33
C LEU A 113 4.53 -10.11 -3.07
N PHE A 114 3.24 -9.77 -3.05
CA PHE A 114 2.77 -8.42 -2.76
C PHE A 114 3.11 -7.98 -1.32
N MET A 115 2.86 -8.83 -0.33
CA MET A 115 3.15 -8.55 1.09
C MET A 115 4.64 -8.29 1.34
N ALA A 116 5.51 -9.13 0.78
CA ALA A 116 6.97 -8.96 0.87
C ALA A 116 7.41 -7.66 0.20
N SER A 117 6.85 -7.34 -0.96
CA SER A 117 7.14 -6.11 -1.69
C SER A 117 6.71 -4.87 -0.90
N MET A 118 5.51 -4.89 -0.29
CA MET A 118 5.04 -3.79 0.55
C MET A 118 5.88 -3.61 1.82
N LEU A 119 6.31 -4.70 2.48
CA LEU A 119 7.28 -4.62 3.58
C LEU A 119 8.61 -4.02 3.10
N GLY A 120 9.05 -4.40 1.90
CA GLY A 120 10.23 -3.83 1.27
C GLY A 120 10.11 -2.32 1.07
N VAL A 121 8.99 -1.83 0.52
CA VAL A 121 8.74 -0.38 0.33
C VAL A 121 8.86 0.40 1.63
N VAL A 122 8.25 -0.09 2.71
CA VAL A 122 8.17 0.69 3.96
C VAL A 122 9.44 0.57 4.80
N LEU A 123 10.24 -0.48 4.60
CA LEU A 123 11.50 -0.66 5.31
C LEU A 123 12.70 -0.13 4.51
N ALA A 124 12.57 0.12 3.21
CA ALA A 124 13.69 0.54 2.38
C ALA A 124 14.26 1.90 2.82
N ASP A 125 15.57 1.93 3.06
CA ASP A 125 16.33 3.16 3.24
C ASP A 125 16.93 3.65 1.92
N ASN A 126 17.28 2.73 1.02
CA ASN A 126 17.86 3.10 -0.26
C ASN A 126 16.77 3.45 -1.30
N VAL A 127 16.93 4.56 -2.01
CA VAL A 127 16.05 5.05 -3.07
C VAL A 127 15.80 4.00 -4.16
N ILE A 128 16.85 3.33 -4.63
CA ILE A 128 16.74 2.32 -5.70
C ILE A 128 16.00 1.09 -5.17
N ALA A 129 16.31 0.65 -3.94
CA ALA A 129 15.60 -0.46 -3.31
C ALA A 129 14.11 -0.14 -3.14
N LEU A 130 13.77 1.07 -2.69
CA LEU A 130 12.38 1.53 -2.60
C LEU A 130 11.68 1.47 -3.95
N PHE A 131 12.31 1.95 -5.03
CA PHE A 131 11.73 1.88 -6.37
C PHE A 131 11.53 0.43 -6.84
N VAL A 132 12.51 -0.45 -6.64
CA VAL A 132 12.37 -1.87 -6.99
C VAL A 132 11.18 -2.50 -6.27
N PHE A 133 11.07 -2.30 -4.95
CA PHE A 133 9.92 -2.79 -4.20
C PHE A 133 8.61 -2.11 -4.63
N TRP A 134 8.65 -0.82 -4.97
CA TRP A 134 7.49 -0.08 -5.47
C TRP A 134 6.95 -0.69 -6.76
N GLU A 135 7.81 -1.02 -7.72
CA GLU A 135 7.39 -1.68 -8.96
C GLU A 135 6.97 -3.13 -8.72
N LEU A 136 7.63 -3.85 -7.82
CA LEU A 136 7.18 -5.19 -7.44
C LEU A 136 5.76 -5.16 -6.84
N THR A 137 5.38 -4.11 -6.10
CA THR A 137 3.99 -3.94 -5.66
C THR A 137 3.04 -3.66 -6.83
N SER A 138 3.46 -2.89 -7.86
CA SER A 138 2.67 -2.67 -9.08
C SER A 138 2.42 -4.01 -9.79
N LEU A 139 3.48 -4.78 -10.04
CA LEU A 139 3.41 -6.05 -10.76
C LEU A 139 2.62 -7.12 -9.99
N SER A 140 2.84 -7.25 -8.69
CA SER A 140 2.09 -8.20 -7.87
C SER A 140 0.61 -7.81 -7.71
N SER A 141 0.31 -6.51 -7.64
CA SER A 141 -1.09 -6.04 -7.66
C SER A 141 -1.78 -6.32 -9.00
N TYR A 142 -1.08 -6.19 -10.13
CA TYR A 142 -1.59 -6.55 -11.45
C TYR A 142 -1.99 -8.04 -11.50
N LEU A 143 -1.14 -8.92 -10.98
CA LEU A 143 -1.42 -10.37 -10.90
C LEU A 143 -2.61 -10.69 -9.99
N LEU A 144 -2.78 -9.95 -8.90
CA LEU A 144 -3.89 -10.14 -7.95
C LEU A 144 -5.23 -9.58 -8.48
N ILE A 145 -5.21 -8.42 -9.15
CA ILE A 145 -6.41 -7.84 -9.77
C ILE A 145 -6.86 -8.71 -10.94
N GLY A 146 -5.90 -9.13 -11.77
CA GLY A 146 -6.12 -10.03 -12.90
C GLY A 146 -6.19 -11.50 -12.53
N PHE A 147 -6.50 -11.86 -11.27
CA PHE A 147 -6.50 -13.26 -10.83
C PHE A 147 -7.45 -14.13 -11.67
N ASP A 148 -8.64 -13.59 -11.95
CA ASP A 148 -9.65 -14.16 -12.85
C ASP A 148 -9.43 -13.70 -14.30
N HIS A 149 -8.22 -13.97 -14.81
CA HIS A 149 -7.74 -13.51 -16.11
C HIS A 149 -8.54 -13.99 -17.33
N GLU A 150 -9.43 -14.98 -17.21
CA GLU A 150 -10.29 -15.42 -18.31
C GLU A 150 -11.35 -14.37 -18.63
N ARG A 151 -11.80 -13.61 -17.62
CA ARG A 151 -12.74 -12.50 -17.80
C ARG A 151 -12.04 -11.26 -18.35
N GLU A 152 -12.54 -10.76 -19.47
CA GLU A 152 -11.97 -9.58 -20.13
C GLU A 152 -11.98 -8.34 -19.24
N VAL A 153 -13.05 -8.15 -18.47
CA VAL A 153 -13.19 -7.00 -17.55
C VAL A 153 -12.07 -7.01 -16.49
N ALA A 154 -11.73 -8.18 -15.94
CA ALA A 154 -10.65 -8.31 -14.96
C ALA A 154 -9.27 -8.02 -15.58
N ARG A 155 -9.00 -8.49 -16.82
CA ARG A 155 -7.76 -8.15 -17.53
C ARG A 155 -7.63 -6.65 -17.79
N ARG A 156 -8.69 -6.02 -18.28
CA ARG A 156 -8.71 -4.57 -18.55
C ARG A 156 -8.49 -3.76 -17.27
N ALA A 157 -9.16 -4.14 -16.17
CA ALA A 157 -8.97 -3.51 -14.86
C ALA A 157 -7.53 -3.63 -14.34
N ALA A 158 -6.94 -4.83 -14.45
CA ALA A 158 -5.55 -5.07 -14.05
C ALA A 158 -4.58 -4.21 -14.87
N LEU A 159 -4.71 -4.20 -16.20
CA LEU A 159 -3.88 -3.38 -17.08
C LEU A 159 -4.03 -1.88 -16.79
N GLN A 160 -5.26 -1.40 -16.58
CA GLN A 160 -5.50 0.00 -16.22
C GLN A 160 -4.76 0.39 -14.93
N ALA A 161 -4.85 -0.44 -13.89
CA ALA A 161 -4.14 -0.22 -12.63
C ALA A 161 -2.61 -0.23 -12.83
N LEU A 162 -2.08 -1.20 -13.59
CA LEU A 162 -0.65 -1.28 -13.87
C LEU A 162 -0.14 -0.07 -14.65
N LEU A 163 -0.85 0.36 -15.69
CA LEU A 163 -0.42 1.49 -16.51
C LEU A 163 -0.41 2.80 -15.71
N VAL A 164 -1.47 3.08 -14.95
CA VAL A 164 -1.53 4.32 -14.15
C VAL A 164 -0.45 4.33 -13.07
N THR A 165 -0.31 3.22 -12.33
CA THR A 165 0.65 3.16 -11.22
C THR A 165 2.09 2.99 -11.67
N GLY A 166 2.33 2.32 -12.80
CA GLY A 166 3.65 2.14 -13.40
C GLY A 166 4.19 3.44 -14.02
N VAL A 167 3.35 4.21 -14.72
CA VAL A 167 3.75 5.54 -15.23
C VAL A 167 4.14 6.47 -14.07
N GLY A 168 3.33 6.48 -13.00
CA GLY A 168 3.67 7.22 -11.80
C GLY A 168 4.94 6.72 -11.11
N GLY A 169 5.17 5.41 -11.10
CA GLY A 169 6.40 4.80 -10.57
C GLY A 169 7.66 5.21 -11.34
N LEU A 170 7.59 5.29 -12.67
CA LEU A 170 8.70 5.81 -13.49
C LEU A 170 8.98 7.29 -13.23
N ALA A 171 7.92 8.10 -13.08
CA ALA A 171 8.08 9.51 -12.66
C ALA A 171 8.71 9.61 -11.27
N LEU A 172 8.28 8.75 -10.33
CA LEU A 172 8.86 8.66 -9.00
C LEU A 172 10.35 8.36 -9.04
N LEU A 173 10.78 7.39 -9.86
CA LEU A 173 12.20 7.07 -10.02
C LEU A 173 12.99 8.32 -10.45
N ALA A 174 12.53 9.04 -11.46
CA ALA A 174 13.18 10.27 -11.91
C ALA A 174 13.25 11.31 -10.78
N GLY A 175 12.15 11.52 -10.04
CA GLY A 175 12.10 12.43 -8.90
C GLY A 175 13.07 12.05 -7.78
N LEU A 176 13.14 10.77 -7.42
CA LEU A 176 14.03 10.29 -6.36
C LEU A 176 15.51 10.31 -6.77
N LEU A 177 15.83 10.07 -8.04
CA LEU A 177 17.20 10.20 -8.55
C LEU A 177 17.68 11.65 -8.52
N LEU A 178 16.82 12.59 -8.95
CA LEU A 178 17.12 14.03 -8.84
C LEU A 178 17.26 14.45 -7.37
N LEU A 179 16.36 13.96 -6.49
CA LEU A 179 16.46 14.19 -5.05
C LEU A 179 17.79 13.67 -4.50
N GLY A 180 18.19 12.46 -4.86
CA GLY A 180 19.44 11.86 -4.43
C GLY A 180 20.68 12.60 -4.95
N GLN A 181 20.61 13.14 -6.17
CA GLN A 181 21.66 13.98 -6.74
C GLN A 181 21.81 15.30 -5.97
N VAL A 182 20.70 15.99 -5.69
CA VAL A 182 20.70 17.28 -4.97
C VAL A 182 21.09 17.08 -3.50
N GLY A 183 20.56 16.05 -2.84
CA GLY A 183 20.85 15.72 -1.45
C GLY A 183 22.16 14.95 -1.23
N GLY A 184 22.88 14.61 -2.30
CA GLY A 184 24.21 13.96 -2.24
C GLY A 184 24.22 12.51 -1.74
N SER A 185 23.07 11.84 -1.66
CA SER A 185 22.95 10.46 -1.14
C SER A 185 21.77 9.72 -1.76
N LEU A 186 21.86 8.38 -1.85
CA LEU A 186 20.74 7.52 -2.21
C LEU A 186 20.04 6.90 -0.99
N GLU A 187 20.47 7.23 0.23
CA GLU A 187 19.88 6.74 1.47
C GLU A 187 18.91 7.79 2.06
N PHE A 188 17.66 7.40 2.30
CA PHE A 188 16.63 8.26 2.87
C PHE A 188 17.06 8.80 4.23
N SER A 189 17.62 7.97 5.10
CA SER A 189 18.14 8.37 6.41
C SER A 189 19.08 9.57 6.35
N THR A 190 19.86 9.71 5.26
CA THR A 190 20.68 10.90 5.00
C THR A 190 19.85 12.03 4.40
N LEU A 191 19.06 11.74 3.35
CA LEU A 191 18.24 12.73 2.65
C LEU A 191 17.24 13.46 3.55
N LEU A 192 16.71 12.79 4.59
CA LEU A 192 15.80 13.37 5.57
C LEU A 192 16.38 14.59 6.31
N SER A 193 17.70 14.72 6.36
CA SER A 193 18.39 15.87 6.94
C SER A 193 18.69 17.01 5.94
N GLN A 194 18.42 16.81 4.65
CA GLN A 194 18.82 17.71 3.57
C GLN A 194 17.69 18.64 3.09
N GLY A 195 16.67 18.87 3.92
CA GLY A 195 15.48 19.65 3.54
C GLY A 195 15.81 21.07 3.05
N GLU A 196 16.65 21.81 3.76
CA GLU A 196 17.05 23.18 3.35
C GLU A 196 17.80 23.19 2.01
N VAL A 197 18.71 22.23 1.80
CA VAL A 197 19.48 22.10 0.55
C VAL A 197 18.53 21.81 -0.61
N VAL A 198 17.61 20.86 -0.44
CA VAL A 198 16.67 20.47 -1.49
C VAL A 198 15.69 21.58 -1.81
N ARG A 199 15.12 22.25 -0.81
CA ARG A 199 14.12 23.31 -0.99
C ARG A 199 14.68 24.59 -1.61
N SER A 200 15.93 24.91 -1.33
CA SER A 200 16.62 26.07 -1.93
C SER A 200 17.18 25.80 -3.33
N HIS A 201 17.24 24.53 -3.76
CA HIS A 201 17.81 24.16 -5.04
C HIS A 201 16.88 24.47 -6.22
N PRO A 202 17.39 24.93 -7.39
CA PRO A 202 16.57 25.20 -8.58
C PRO A 202 15.75 24.01 -9.10
N LEU A 203 16.17 22.77 -8.77
CA LEU A 203 15.48 21.54 -9.15
C LEU A 203 14.38 21.12 -8.17
N TYR A 204 14.10 21.90 -7.12
CA TYR A 204 13.06 21.58 -6.12
C TYR A 204 11.71 21.29 -6.77
N MET A 205 11.24 22.17 -7.66
CA MET A 205 9.91 22.04 -8.26
C MET A 205 9.78 20.80 -9.17
N PRO A 206 10.74 20.52 -10.09
CA PRO A 206 10.77 19.24 -10.80
C PRO A 206 10.77 18.00 -9.88
N ILE A 207 11.59 18.01 -8.82
CA ILE A 207 11.64 16.90 -7.84
C ILE A 207 10.27 16.71 -7.20
N LEU A 208 9.68 17.79 -6.68
CA LEU A 208 8.38 17.79 -6.04
C LEU A 208 7.31 17.22 -6.97
N LEU A 209 7.17 17.74 -8.19
CA LEU A 209 6.14 17.31 -9.13
C LEU A 209 6.27 15.84 -9.53
N LEU A 210 7.50 15.36 -9.76
CA LEU A 210 7.77 13.96 -10.11
C LEU A 210 7.45 13.00 -8.96
N VAL A 211 7.85 13.35 -7.73
CA VAL A 211 7.52 12.58 -6.53
C VAL A 211 6.01 12.58 -6.27
N LEU A 212 5.35 13.73 -6.40
CA LEU A 212 3.90 13.86 -6.22
C LEU A 212 3.15 13.04 -7.28
N LEU A 213 3.60 13.01 -8.54
CA LEU A 213 2.98 12.18 -9.58
C LEU A 213 3.02 10.69 -9.21
N GLY A 214 4.14 10.21 -8.69
CA GLY A 214 4.26 8.84 -8.18
C GLY A 214 3.37 8.57 -6.97
N ALA A 215 3.39 9.45 -5.98
CA ALA A 215 2.56 9.30 -4.78
C ALA A 215 1.07 9.32 -5.12
N PHE A 216 0.62 10.26 -5.96
CA PHE A 216 -0.79 10.51 -6.28
C PHE A 216 -1.39 9.41 -7.14
N THR A 217 -0.66 8.89 -8.12
CA THR A 217 -1.12 7.75 -8.92
C THR A 217 -1.32 6.50 -8.07
N LYS A 218 -0.35 6.16 -7.20
CA LYS A 218 -0.41 4.97 -6.32
C LYS A 218 -1.45 5.09 -5.20
N SER A 219 -1.68 6.29 -4.70
CA SER A 219 -2.69 6.57 -3.67
C SER A 219 -4.04 7.04 -4.24
N ALA A 220 -4.26 6.85 -5.55
CA ALA A 220 -5.53 7.12 -6.22
C ALA A 220 -6.07 8.54 -5.97
N GLN A 221 -5.19 9.55 -5.96
CA GLN A 221 -5.59 10.95 -5.87
C GLN A 221 -6.16 11.43 -7.21
N PHE A 222 -6.94 12.50 -7.19
CA PHE A 222 -7.42 13.16 -8.40
C PHE A 222 -6.24 13.70 -9.23
N PRO A 223 -6.23 13.52 -10.57
CA PRO A 223 -7.25 12.89 -11.42
C PRO A 223 -7.10 11.37 -11.62
N PHE A 224 -6.14 10.72 -10.97
CA PHE A 224 -5.75 9.32 -11.16
C PHE A 224 -6.59 8.30 -10.38
N HIS A 225 -7.66 8.70 -9.70
CA HIS A 225 -8.43 7.84 -8.80
C HIS A 225 -9.16 6.67 -9.50
N PHE A 226 -9.40 6.77 -10.81
CA PHE A 226 -10.30 5.89 -11.56
C PHE A 226 -9.86 4.41 -11.62
N TRP A 227 -8.58 4.10 -11.47
CA TRP A 227 -8.13 2.70 -11.51
C TRP A 227 -8.57 1.92 -10.28
N LEU A 228 -8.76 2.60 -9.14
CA LEU A 228 -9.08 1.96 -7.87
C LEU A 228 -10.50 1.35 -7.85
N PRO A 229 -11.57 2.05 -8.28
CA PRO A 229 -12.88 1.45 -8.47
C PRO A 229 -12.89 0.32 -9.51
N SER A 230 -12.11 0.43 -10.59
CA SER A 230 -11.98 -0.64 -11.59
C SER A 230 -11.33 -1.91 -11.01
N ALA A 231 -10.38 -1.75 -10.09
CA ALA A 231 -9.69 -2.87 -9.44
C ALA A 231 -10.60 -3.73 -8.53
N MET A 232 -11.88 -3.36 -8.33
CA MET A 232 -12.85 -4.14 -7.56
C MET A 232 -13.26 -5.46 -8.24
N GLU A 233 -12.79 -5.74 -9.46
CA GLU A 233 -12.87 -7.07 -10.07
C GLU A 233 -12.02 -8.12 -9.36
N ALA A 234 -11.00 -7.69 -8.60
CA ALA A 234 -10.15 -8.60 -7.82
C ALA A 234 -10.97 -9.39 -6.79
N PRO A 235 -10.55 -10.60 -6.39
CA PRO A 235 -11.18 -11.32 -5.28
C PRO A 235 -11.23 -10.45 -4.02
N THR A 236 -12.31 -10.55 -3.24
CA THR A 236 -12.52 -9.66 -2.09
C THR A 236 -11.39 -9.65 -1.04
N PRO A 237 -10.69 -10.77 -0.74
CA PRO A 237 -9.51 -10.73 0.13
C PRO A 237 -8.41 -9.80 -0.41
N VAL A 238 -8.24 -9.71 -1.73
CA VAL A 238 -7.31 -8.76 -2.38
C VAL A 238 -7.78 -7.34 -2.14
N SER A 239 -9.05 -7.05 -2.38
CA SER A 239 -9.60 -5.71 -2.18
C SER A 239 -9.44 -5.24 -0.73
N ALA A 240 -9.73 -6.13 0.22
CA ALA A 240 -9.53 -5.87 1.64
C ALA A 240 -8.06 -5.52 1.94
N TYR A 241 -7.10 -6.26 1.40
CA TYR A 241 -5.69 -6.03 1.71
C TYR A 241 -5.08 -4.82 1.00
N LEU A 242 -5.19 -4.78 -0.34
CA LEU A 242 -4.55 -3.77 -1.19
C LEU A 242 -5.14 -2.39 -0.94
N HIS A 243 -6.47 -2.31 -0.80
CA HIS A 243 -7.18 -1.03 -0.80
C HIS A 243 -7.53 -0.54 0.61
N SER A 244 -7.44 -1.38 1.64
CA SER A 244 -7.64 -0.91 3.01
C SER A 244 -6.34 -0.57 3.71
N ALA A 245 -5.29 -1.37 3.53
CA ALA A 245 -4.15 -1.37 4.45
C ALA A 245 -2.79 -1.10 3.80
N THR A 246 -2.63 -1.39 2.50
CA THR A 246 -1.29 -1.55 1.92
C THR A 246 -1.05 -0.71 0.66
N MET A 247 -1.39 -1.20 -0.53
CA MET A 247 -1.01 -0.61 -1.82
C MET A 247 -1.34 0.89 -1.91
N VAL A 248 -2.59 1.23 -1.62
CA VAL A 248 -3.07 2.62 -1.76
C VAL A 248 -2.47 3.56 -0.72
N LYS A 249 -1.92 3.01 0.37
CA LYS A 249 -1.20 3.78 1.39
C LYS A 249 0.28 3.93 1.09
N ALA A 250 0.83 3.28 0.05
CA ALA A 250 2.24 3.45 -0.32
C ALA A 250 2.55 4.90 -0.73
N GLY A 251 1.65 5.55 -1.48
CA GLY A 251 1.76 6.98 -1.80
C GLY A 251 1.69 7.87 -0.55
N VAL A 252 0.75 7.59 0.34
CA VAL A 252 0.61 8.30 1.62
C VAL A 252 1.85 8.13 2.51
N TYR A 253 2.39 6.91 2.58
CA TYR A 253 3.64 6.61 3.26
C TYR A 253 4.79 7.44 2.70
N LEU A 254 4.92 7.49 1.37
CA LEU A 254 5.97 8.24 0.70
C LEU A 254 5.86 9.75 0.99
N LEU A 255 4.65 10.32 0.95
CA LEU A 255 4.42 11.72 1.31
C LEU A 255 4.81 12.01 2.76
N ALA A 256 4.39 11.15 3.70
CA ALA A 256 4.77 11.30 5.11
C ALA A 256 6.28 11.12 5.33
N ARG A 257 6.91 10.17 4.61
CA ARG A 257 8.35 9.89 4.68
C ARG A 257 9.16 11.07 4.15
N LEU A 258 8.75 11.68 3.04
CA LEU A 258 9.48 12.78 2.40
C LEU A 258 9.07 14.17 2.90
N GLY A 259 8.04 14.27 3.76
CA GLY A 259 7.60 15.52 4.36
C GLY A 259 8.75 16.36 4.97
N PRO A 260 9.67 15.79 5.77
CA PRO A 260 10.81 16.55 6.30
C PRO A 260 11.73 17.19 5.25
N VAL A 261 11.72 16.67 4.02
CA VAL A 261 12.61 17.12 2.92
C VAL A 261 11.88 18.02 1.95
N LEU A 262 10.67 17.64 1.56
CA LEU A 262 9.89 18.32 0.52
C LEU A 262 8.82 19.25 1.08
N GLY A 263 8.40 19.07 2.34
CA GLY A 263 7.44 19.90 3.06
C GLY A 263 8.00 21.26 3.49
N GLY A 264 7.18 22.07 4.16
CA GLY A 264 7.57 23.41 4.60
C GLY A 264 7.68 24.47 3.50
N SER A 265 7.19 24.19 2.28
CA SER A 265 7.08 25.17 1.19
C SER A 265 5.63 25.44 0.82
N ASP A 266 5.37 26.62 0.26
CA ASP A 266 4.06 26.96 -0.29
C ASP A 266 3.62 25.98 -1.38
N ALA A 267 4.55 25.57 -2.26
CA ALA A 267 4.26 24.63 -3.34
C ALA A 267 3.80 23.26 -2.80
N TRP A 268 4.47 22.72 -1.78
CA TRP A 268 4.04 21.50 -1.10
C TRP A 268 2.66 21.68 -0.48
N HIS A 269 2.49 22.74 0.30
CA HIS A 269 1.25 23.02 1.00
C HIS A 269 0.06 23.07 0.04
N TYR A 270 0.14 23.86 -1.02
CA TYR A 270 -0.96 24.00 -1.97
C TYR A 270 -1.18 22.73 -2.80
N LEU A 271 -0.13 22.13 -3.36
CA LEU A 271 -0.29 20.97 -4.25
C LEU A 271 -0.83 19.74 -3.49
N VAL A 272 -0.29 19.45 -2.31
CA VAL A 272 -0.67 18.27 -1.52
C VAL A 272 -2.02 18.50 -0.86
N THR A 273 -2.25 19.64 -0.24
CA THR A 273 -3.52 19.93 0.44
C THR A 273 -4.68 20.01 -0.57
N LEU A 274 -4.51 20.71 -1.69
CA LEU A 274 -5.57 20.84 -2.69
C LEU A 274 -5.87 19.50 -3.37
N ALA A 275 -4.85 18.73 -3.74
CA ALA A 275 -5.06 17.40 -4.31
C ALA A 275 -5.81 16.49 -3.33
N GLY A 276 -5.45 16.51 -2.03
CA GLY A 276 -6.15 15.78 -0.99
C GLY A 276 -7.60 16.23 -0.80
N ALA A 277 -7.85 17.54 -0.75
CA ALA A 277 -9.20 18.12 -0.62
C ALA A 277 -10.11 17.74 -1.78
N VAL A 278 -9.63 17.91 -3.02
CA VAL A 278 -10.39 17.57 -4.23
C VAL A 278 -10.66 16.07 -4.26
N THR A 279 -9.66 15.24 -3.98
CA THR A 279 -9.82 13.77 -3.93
C THR A 279 -10.84 13.35 -2.88
N MET A 280 -10.80 13.96 -1.69
CA MET A 280 -11.74 13.71 -0.60
C MET A 280 -13.18 13.95 -1.06
N LEU A 281 -13.44 15.12 -1.64
CA LEU A 281 -14.77 15.53 -2.09
C LEU A 281 -15.27 14.70 -3.27
N VAL A 282 -14.43 14.49 -4.29
CA VAL A 282 -14.76 13.67 -5.46
C VAL A 282 -15.05 12.23 -5.06
N GLY A 283 -14.21 11.63 -4.21
CA GLY A 283 -14.42 10.27 -3.71
C GLY A 283 -15.73 10.14 -2.92
N ALA A 284 -16.05 11.12 -2.06
CA ALA A 284 -17.28 11.12 -1.29
C ALA A 284 -18.52 11.26 -2.21
N ALA A 285 -18.50 12.21 -3.13
CA ALA A 285 -19.61 12.44 -4.05
C ALA A 285 -19.87 11.21 -4.95
N LEU A 286 -18.82 10.63 -5.54
CA LEU A 286 -18.97 9.48 -6.42
C LEU A 286 -19.40 8.21 -5.67
N ALA A 287 -19.07 8.06 -4.39
CA ALA A 287 -19.51 6.94 -3.56
C ALA A 287 -21.04 6.91 -3.39
N LEU A 288 -21.69 8.07 -3.26
CA LEU A 288 -23.15 8.17 -3.05
C LEU A 288 -23.97 7.64 -4.23
N PHE A 289 -23.37 7.63 -5.43
CA PHE A 289 -24.04 7.16 -6.65
C PHE A 289 -23.70 5.71 -7.01
N GLN A 290 -22.98 4.98 -6.15
CA GLN A 290 -22.66 3.57 -6.42
C GLN A 290 -23.73 2.62 -5.89
N THR A 291 -24.09 1.64 -6.71
CA THR A 291 -24.99 0.53 -6.32
C THR A 291 -24.24 -0.76 -6.00
N ASP A 292 -23.02 -0.94 -6.50
CA ASP A 292 -22.17 -2.08 -6.13
C ASP A 292 -21.40 -1.79 -4.83
N LEU A 293 -21.53 -2.70 -3.86
CA LEU A 293 -20.95 -2.54 -2.53
C LEU A 293 -19.43 -2.38 -2.54
N LYS A 294 -18.69 -3.11 -3.39
CA LYS A 294 -17.23 -3.00 -3.47
C LYS A 294 -16.81 -1.69 -4.12
N ARG A 295 -17.51 -1.23 -5.17
CA ARG A 295 -17.25 0.06 -5.82
C ARG A 295 -17.55 1.23 -4.88
N LEU A 296 -18.63 1.16 -4.09
CA LEU A 296 -18.92 2.11 -3.02
C LEU A 296 -17.76 2.17 -2.02
N LEU A 297 -17.31 1.01 -1.55
CA LEU A 297 -16.17 0.93 -0.63
C LEU A 297 -14.87 1.46 -1.27
N ALA A 298 -14.65 1.26 -2.56
CA ALA A 298 -13.50 1.82 -3.29
C ALA A 298 -13.52 3.36 -3.31
N TYR A 299 -14.65 3.99 -3.64
CA TYR A 299 -14.75 5.46 -3.65
C TYR A 299 -14.67 6.07 -2.25
N SER A 300 -15.24 5.41 -1.24
CA SER A 300 -15.04 5.84 0.15
C SER A 300 -13.58 5.70 0.61
N THR A 301 -12.82 4.73 0.07
CA THR A 301 -11.37 4.65 0.24
C THR A 301 -10.65 5.80 -0.47
N VAL A 302 -11.01 6.14 -1.72
CA VAL A 302 -10.48 7.34 -2.42
C VAL A 302 -10.66 8.57 -1.54
N SER A 303 -11.86 8.76 -0.97
CA SER A 303 -12.15 9.90 -0.11
C SER A 303 -11.23 9.94 1.12
N ALA A 304 -11.07 8.81 1.80
CA ALA A 304 -10.21 8.73 2.97
C ALA A 304 -8.71 8.90 2.66
N LEU A 305 -8.24 8.44 1.51
CA LEU A 305 -6.87 8.73 1.06
C LEU A 305 -6.72 10.22 0.77
N GLY A 306 -7.74 10.88 0.22
CA GLY A 306 -7.79 12.34 0.10
C GLY A 306 -7.64 13.06 1.44
N ILE A 307 -8.34 12.58 2.49
CA ILE A 307 -8.21 13.11 3.86
C ILE A 307 -6.76 12.96 4.36
N LEU A 308 -6.15 11.78 4.19
CA LEU A 308 -4.78 11.53 4.63
C LEU A 308 -3.79 12.46 3.91
N THR A 309 -3.92 12.59 2.59
CA THR A 309 -3.09 13.47 1.77
C THR A 309 -3.26 14.93 2.19
N LEU A 310 -4.50 15.38 2.40
CA LEU A 310 -4.81 16.73 2.89
C LEU A 310 -4.11 16.99 4.23
N LEU A 311 -4.28 16.11 5.21
CA LEU A 311 -3.69 16.29 6.54
C LEU A 311 -2.15 16.31 6.51
N ILE A 312 -1.54 15.55 5.60
CA ILE A 312 -0.09 15.60 5.36
C ILE A 312 0.33 16.92 4.70
N GLY A 313 -0.45 17.43 3.74
CA GLY A 313 -0.18 18.71 3.07
C GLY A 313 -0.28 19.93 3.99
N LEU A 314 -1.11 19.87 5.05
CA LEU A 314 -1.18 20.92 6.07
C LEU A 314 0.11 21.06 6.87
N ASP A 315 0.91 20.00 6.96
CA ASP A 315 2.28 20.01 7.52
C ASP A 315 2.40 20.59 8.94
N THR A 316 1.38 20.38 9.78
CA THR A 316 1.42 20.74 11.20
C THR A 316 1.58 19.48 12.04
N THR A 317 2.16 19.60 13.24
CA THR A 317 2.28 18.45 14.16
C THR A 317 0.93 17.79 14.45
N LEU A 318 -0.12 18.58 14.66
CA LEU A 318 -1.46 18.06 14.93
C LEU A 318 -2.07 17.36 13.70
N SER A 319 -1.89 17.91 12.50
CA SER A 319 -2.43 17.31 11.28
C SER A 319 -1.73 15.99 10.94
N ILE A 320 -0.40 15.89 11.15
CA ILE A 320 0.34 14.63 10.99
C ILE A 320 -0.11 13.58 12.01
N GLN A 321 -0.30 13.96 13.28
CA GLN A 321 -0.84 13.04 14.30
C GLN A 321 -2.24 12.55 13.93
N ALA A 322 -3.13 13.46 13.49
CA ALA A 322 -4.45 13.11 13.02
C ALA A 322 -4.40 12.17 11.80
N ALA A 323 -3.48 12.41 10.86
CA ALA A 323 -3.27 11.54 9.71
C ALA A 323 -2.86 10.13 10.13
N MET A 324 -1.94 9.98 11.09
CA MET A 324 -1.49 8.66 11.56
C MET A 324 -2.60 7.90 12.30
N VAL A 325 -3.38 8.57 13.14
CA VAL A 325 -4.53 7.95 13.83
C VAL A 325 -5.60 7.54 12.83
N PHE A 326 -5.95 8.43 11.88
CA PHE A 326 -6.94 8.13 10.86
C PHE A 326 -6.48 7.03 9.91
N LEU A 327 -5.18 6.95 9.61
CA LEU A 327 -4.58 5.88 8.80
C LEU A 327 -4.82 4.50 9.43
N LEU A 328 -4.60 4.37 10.74
CA LEU A 328 -4.87 3.14 11.50
C LEU A 328 -6.37 2.82 11.52
N ALA A 329 -7.20 3.81 11.88
CA ALA A 329 -8.65 3.65 11.91
C ALA A 329 -9.17 3.15 10.55
N HIS A 330 -8.78 3.82 9.46
CA HIS A 330 -9.13 3.43 8.10
C HIS A 330 -8.70 2.01 7.78
N ALA A 331 -7.46 1.63 8.09
CA ALA A 331 -6.99 0.29 7.78
C ALA A 331 -7.86 -0.78 8.45
N PHE A 332 -8.26 -0.58 9.70
CA PHE A 332 -9.10 -1.52 10.44
C PHE A 332 -10.55 -1.54 9.95
N TYR A 333 -11.25 -0.40 9.96
CA TYR A 333 -12.66 -0.41 9.60
C TYR A 333 -12.86 -0.75 8.13
N LYS A 334 -12.00 -0.27 7.22
CA LYS A 334 -12.15 -0.54 5.79
C LYS A 334 -11.84 -2.00 5.47
N GLY A 335 -10.81 -2.55 6.12
CA GLY A 335 -10.48 -3.98 6.03
C GLY A 335 -11.69 -4.83 6.41
N ALA A 336 -12.28 -4.56 7.58
CA ALA A 336 -13.48 -5.26 8.04
C ALA A 336 -14.66 -5.12 7.05
N LEU A 337 -14.94 -3.90 6.57
CA LEU A 337 -16.04 -3.65 5.62
C LEU A 337 -15.86 -4.42 4.30
N PHE A 338 -14.64 -4.52 3.76
CA PHE A 338 -14.42 -5.34 2.56
C PHE A 338 -14.61 -6.83 2.84
N LEU A 339 -14.16 -7.34 3.99
CA LEU A 339 -14.39 -8.76 4.34
C LEU A 339 -15.88 -9.06 4.54
N VAL A 340 -16.64 -8.14 5.15
CA VAL A 340 -18.10 -8.23 5.26
C VAL A 340 -18.76 -8.20 3.88
N ALA A 341 -18.36 -7.27 2.99
CA ALA A 341 -18.87 -7.22 1.63
C ALA A 341 -18.62 -8.53 0.87
N GLY A 342 -17.47 -9.17 1.10
CA GLY A 342 -17.15 -10.48 0.53
C GLY A 342 -18.01 -11.61 1.08
N ALA A 343 -18.32 -11.59 2.39
CA ALA A 343 -19.23 -12.56 2.99
C ALA A 343 -20.66 -12.41 2.42
N VAL A 344 -21.15 -11.17 2.29
CA VAL A 344 -22.47 -10.90 1.68
C VAL A 344 -22.51 -11.36 0.22
N ASP A 345 -21.47 -11.09 -0.57
CA ASP A 345 -21.37 -11.56 -1.98
C ASP A 345 -21.43 -13.09 -2.04
N HIS A 346 -20.69 -13.77 -1.17
CA HIS A 346 -20.62 -15.23 -1.13
C HIS A 346 -21.96 -15.88 -0.74
N GLU A 347 -22.66 -15.34 0.26
CA GLU A 347 -23.91 -15.92 0.78
C GLU A 347 -25.15 -15.55 -0.06
N THR A 348 -25.14 -14.37 -0.70
CA THR A 348 -26.32 -13.88 -1.44
C THR A 348 -26.18 -13.97 -2.96
N GLY A 349 -24.96 -14.16 -3.47
CA GLY A 349 -24.65 -14.16 -4.90
C GLY A 349 -24.76 -12.79 -5.57
N THR A 350 -24.90 -11.70 -4.81
CA THR A 350 -24.97 -10.35 -5.34
C THR A 350 -24.34 -9.31 -4.40
N ARG A 351 -23.87 -8.21 -4.99
CA ARG A 351 -23.33 -7.04 -4.29
C ARG A 351 -24.13 -5.78 -4.52
N ASP A 352 -25.26 -5.89 -5.22
CA ASP A 352 -26.10 -4.75 -5.58
C ASP A 352 -26.96 -4.36 -4.37
N VAL A 353 -26.64 -3.19 -3.79
CA VAL A 353 -27.34 -2.69 -2.60
C VAL A 353 -28.82 -2.40 -2.85
N THR A 354 -29.25 -2.27 -4.11
CA THR A 354 -30.68 -2.09 -4.46
C THR A 354 -31.46 -3.40 -4.40
N ARG A 355 -30.77 -4.54 -4.41
CA ARG A 355 -31.35 -5.88 -4.34
C ARG A 355 -31.16 -6.53 -2.97
N LEU A 356 -30.18 -6.09 -2.20
CA LEU A 356 -29.90 -6.57 -0.85
C LEU A 356 -30.90 -6.00 0.17
N GLY A 357 -31.46 -6.86 1.03
CA GLY A 357 -32.40 -6.48 2.09
C GLY A 357 -32.50 -7.56 3.16
N GLY A 358 -33.00 -7.21 4.35
CA GLY A 358 -33.27 -8.18 5.43
C GLY A 358 -32.04 -8.86 6.08
N LEU A 359 -30.81 -8.46 5.71
CA LEU A 359 -29.57 -9.14 6.11
C LEU A 359 -29.41 -9.32 7.62
N ARG A 360 -29.87 -8.35 8.43
CA ARG A 360 -29.82 -8.41 9.91
C ARG A 360 -30.48 -9.67 10.51
N HIS A 361 -31.48 -10.24 9.83
CA HIS A 361 -32.21 -11.39 10.34
C HIS A 361 -31.59 -12.74 9.94
N VAL A 362 -30.70 -12.74 8.94
CA VAL A 362 -30.21 -13.96 8.29
C VAL A 362 -28.70 -14.16 8.41
N MET A 363 -27.95 -13.11 8.75
CA MET A 363 -26.50 -13.10 8.99
C MET A 363 -26.21 -12.30 10.25
#